data_AF-A0A496U5A0-F1
#
_entry.id   AF-A0A496U5A0-F1
#
_cell.length_a   1.000
_cell.length_b   1.000
_cell.length_c   1.000
_cell.angle_alpha   90.00
_cell.angle_beta   90.00
_cell.angle_gamma   90.00
#
_symmetry.space_group_name_H-M   'P 1'
#
loop_
_entity.id
_entity.type
_entity.pdbx_description
1 polymer ?
#
loop_
_entity_poly.entity_id
_entity_poly.type
_entity_poly.pdbx_seq_one_letter_code
_entity_poly.pdbx_strand_id
1 'polypeptide(L)' 'YQQIGALLPAMGYSKEQLQELEETINKTPADLVVVATPINLGKILNLNKPYVRVKYELQEIGRPTLQDIIVKFFRGV' A
#
# COMPACT_ATOMS: atom_id res chain seq x y z
N TYR A 1 18.73 -10.98 2.75
CA TYR A 1 17.43 -11.00 2.04
C TYR A 1 17.50 -11.74 0.68
N GLN A 2 18.14 -12.92 0.59
CA GLN A 2 18.18 -13.65 -0.70
C GLN A 2 16.91 -14.49 -0.95
N GLN A 3 16.25 -14.96 0.11
CA GLN A 3 15.04 -15.80 0.01
C GLN A 3 13.75 -15.10 -0.44
N ILE A 4 13.68 -13.76 -0.45
CA ILE A 4 12.44 -13.03 -0.81
C ILE A 4 12.34 -12.70 -2.31
N GLY A 5 13.37 -13.00 -3.11
CA GLY A 5 13.36 -12.75 -4.55
C GLY A 5 13.15 -11.27 -4.89
N ALA A 6 12.30 -10.99 -5.89
CA ALA A 6 11.97 -9.63 -6.35
C ALA A 6 10.89 -8.96 -5.48
N LEU A 7 11.06 -9.00 -4.16
CA LEU A 7 10.15 -8.38 -3.20
C LEU A 7 10.89 -7.31 -2.40
N LEU A 8 10.23 -6.16 -2.25
CA LEU A 8 10.60 -5.18 -1.23
C LEU A 8 9.93 -5.60 0.09
N PRO A 9 10.69 -5.78 1.18
CA PRO A 9 10.09 -6.12 2.47
C PRO A 9 9.21 -4.97 2.95
N ALA A 10 8.22 -5.29 3.79
CA ALA A 10 7.47 -4.28 4.51
C ALA A 10 8.44 -3.53 5.45
N MET A 11 8.85 -2.34 5.03
CA MET A 11 9.64 -1.43 5.85
C MET A 11 8.68 -0.61 6.72
N GLY A 12 9.15 -0.18 7.90
CA GLY A 12 8.46 0.87 8.63
C GLY A 12 8.57 2.23 7.91
N TYR A 13 8.16 3.30 8.59
CA TYR A 13 8.14 4.65 8.03
C TYR A 13 9.09 5.61 8.75
N SER A 14 10.16 5.11 9.40
CA SER A 14 11.24 5.97 9.88
C SER A 14 11.91 6.69 8.70
N LYS A 15 12.63 7.77 9.00
CA LYS A 15 13.35 8.53 7.97
C LYS A 15 14.36 7.65 7.24
N GLU A 16 15.11 6.81 7.96
CA GLU A 16 16.06 5.88 7.35
C GLU A 16 15.35 4.86 6.46
N GLN A 17 14.24 4.29 6.94
CA GLN A 17 13.47 3.28 6.21
C GLN A 17 12.89 3.81 4.90
N LEU A 18 12.41 5.06 4.89
CA LEU A 18 11.94 5.72 3.68
C LEU A 18 13.07 5.97 2.67
N GLN A 19 14.26 6.36 3.15
CA GLN A 19 15.43 6.57 2.30
C GLN A 19 15.90 5.26 1.66
N GLU A 20 15.98 4.18 2.43
CA GLU A 20 16.33 2.85 1.91
C GLU A 20 15.32 2.35 0.86
N LEU A 21 14.03 2.57 1.11
CA LEU A 21 12.97 2.21 0.16
C LEU A 21 13.08 3.02 -1.14
N GLU A 22 13.30 4.33 -1.03
CA GLU A 22 13.51 5.22 -2.18
C GLU A 22 14.71 4.78 -3.02
N GLU A 23 15.86 4.54 -2.39
CA GLU A 23 17.08 4.11 -3.08
C GLU A 23 16.88 2.77 -3.78
N THR A 24 16.18 1.83 -3.13
CA THR A 24 15.94 0.50 -3.71
C THR A 24 15.01 0.59 -4.94
N ILE A 25 13.94 1.39 -4.88
CA ILE A 25 13.04 1.60 -6.03
C ILE A 25 13.78 2.33 -7.15
N ASN A 26 14.61 3.33 -6.83
CA ASN A 26 15.37 4.09 -7.81
C ASN A 26 16.49 3.27 -8.49
N LYS A 27 17.06 2.26 -7.81
CA LYS A 27 18.03 1.31 -8.41
C LYS A 27 17.40 0.16 -9.18
N THR A 28 16.11 -0.13 -8.95
CA THR A 28 15.42 -1.21 -9.64
C THR A 28 15.28 -0.89 -11.14
N PRO A 29 15.68 -1.79 -12.07
CA PRO A 29 15.53 -1.57 -13.52
C PRO A 29 14.06 -1.74 -13.91
N ALA A 30 13.31 -0.64 -13.88
CA ALA A 30 11.89 -0.59 -14.22
C ALA A 30 11.55 0.69 -14.98
N ASP A 31 10.61 0.60 -15.91
CA ASP A 31 10.12 1.75 -16.68
C ASP A 31 9.00 2.52 -15.96
N LEU A 32 8.30 1.87 -15.02
CA LEU A 32 7.15 2.41 -14.30
C LEU A 32 7.05 1.82 -12.88
N VAL A 33 6.67 2.64 -11.90
CA VAL A 33 6.36 2.20 -10.54
C VAL A 33 4.84 2.17 -10.31
N VAL A 34 4.29 1.03 -9.93
CA VAL A 34 2.87 0.91 -9.56
C VAL A 34 2.71 1.06 -8.05
N VAL A 35 2.13 2.17 -7.61
CA VAL A 35 1.88 2.45 -6.18
C VAL A 35 0.51 1.89 -5.80
N ALA A 36 0.47 0.61 -5.42
CA ALA A 36 -0.73 -0.12 -5.00
C ALA A 36 -0.84 -0.27 -3.46
N THR A 37 -0.33 0.69 -2.68
CA THR A 37 -0.40 0.68 -1.21
C THR A 37 -1.56 1.55 -0.70
N PRO A 38 -2.15 1.30 0.49
CA PRO A 38 -3.22 2.14 1.04
C PRO A 38 -2.84 3.62 1.15
N ILE A 39 -1.60 3.89 1.57
CA ILE A 39 -1.00 5.23 1.59
C ILE A 39 -0.37 5.58 0.24
N ASN A 40 -0.36 6.85 -0.16
CA ASN A 40 0.30 7.26 -1.40
C ASN A 40 1.80 7.45 -1.22
N LEU A 41 2.58 6.37 -1.37
CA LEU A 41 4.05 6.42 -1.30
C LEU A 41 4.66 7.31 -2.39
N GLY A 42 4.02 7.45 -3.56
CA GLY A 42 4.50 8.36 -4.62
C GLY A 42 4.45 9.85 -4.24
N LYS A 43 3.77 10.21 -3.15
CA LYS A 43 3.80 11.56 -2.55
C LYS A 43 4.85 11.71 -1.45
N ILE A 44 5.42 10.60 -0.98
CA ILE A 44 6.34 10.56 0.17
C ILE A 44 7.78 10.36 -0.30
N LEU A 45 7.97 9.56 -1.35
CA LEU A 45 9.27 9.20 -1.91
C LEU A 45 9.59 10.06 -3.15
N ASN A 46 10.86 10.41 -3.32
CA ASN A 46 11.38 11.05 -4.53
C ASN A 46 11.79 9.98 -5.54
N LEU A 47 10.82 9.56 -6.37
CA LEU A 47 11.04 8.54 -7.38
C LEU A 47 11.63 9.18 -8.66
N ASN A 48 12.70 8.59 -9.18
CA ASN A 48 13.32 9.01 -10.45
C ASN A 48 12.67 8.38 -11.70
N LYS A 49 11.52 7.73 -11.51
CA LYS A 49 10.73 7.02 -12.51
C LYS A 49 9.29 7.51 -12.47
N PRO A 50 8.55 7.44 -13.60
CA PRO A 50 7.12 7.68 -13.56
C PRO A 50 6.45 6.66 -12.64
N TYR A 51 5.38 7.09 -11.97
CA TYR A 51 4.57 6.20 -11.15
C TYR A 51 3.09 6.36 -11.44
N VAL A 52 2.34 5.28 -11.27
CA VAL A 52 0.88 5.26 -11.34
C VAL A 52 0.29 4.84 -10.00
N ARG A 53 -0.78 5.51 -9.59
CA ARG A 53 -1.50 5.20 -8.36
C ARG A 53 -2.62 4.21 -8.66
N VAL A 54 -2.60 3.08 -7.96
CA VAL A 54 -3.70 2.11 -7.96
C VAL A 54 -4.39 2.17 -6.60
N LYS A 55 -5.72 2.18 -6.60
CA LYS A 55 -6.54 2.10 -5.41
C LYS A 55 -7.36 0.83 -5.45
N TYR A 56 -7.61 0.28 -4.27
CA TYR A 56 -8.50 -0.83 -4.07
C TYR A 56 -9.31 -0.54 -2.81
N GLU A 57 -10.50 -1.11 -2.76
CA GLU A 57 -11.41 -0.98 -1.63
C GLU A 57 -11.86 -2.38 -1.22
N LEU A 58 -12.18 -2.52 0.07
CA LEU A 58 -12.75 -3.78 0.56
C LEU A 58 -14.11 -3.99 -0.08
N GLN A 59 -14.29 -5.12 -0.75
CA GLN A 59 -15.59 -5.58 -1.20
C GLN A 59 -16.04 -6.72 -0.28
N GLU A 60 -17.03 -6.45 0.56
CA GLU A 60 -17.65 -7.49 1.39
C GLU A 60 -18.47 -8.45 0.51
N ILE A 61 -18.19 -9.74 0.62
CA ILE A 61 -18.91 -10.79 -0.10
C ILE A 61 -19.78 -11.56 0.89
N GLY A 62 -21.09 -11.62 0.60
CA GLY A 62 -22.07 -12.31 1.43
C GLY A 62 -22.83 -11.39 2.39
N ARG A 63 -23.66 -12.01 3.26
CA ARG A 63 -24.50 -11.31 4.23
C ARG A 63 -24.51 -12.07 5.56
N PRO A 64 -24.70 -11.38 6.71
CA PRO A 64 -24.75 -9.92 6.85
C PRO A 64 -23.37 -9.27 6.68
N THR A 65 -23.33 -8.05 6.17
CA THR A 65 -22.12 -7.21 6.13
C THR A 65 -21.82 -6.61 7.50
N LEU A 66 -20.60 -6.11 7.70
CA LEU A 66 -20.23 -5.34 8.89
C LEU A 66 -21.19 -4.15 9.08
N GLN A 67 -21.54 -3.47 7.99
CA GLN A 67 -22.53 -2.40 8.00
C GLN A 67 -23.89 -2.87 8.52
N ASP A 68 -24.37 -4.04 8.08
CA ASP A 68 -25.65 -4.59 8.54
C ASP A 68 -25.65 -4.85 10.06
N ILE A 69 -24.53 -5.37 10.58
CA ILE A 69 -24.35 -5.64 12.01
C ILE A 69 -24.34 -4.32 12.80
N ILE A 70 -23.57 -3.33 12.35
CA ILE A 70 -23.47 -2.02 13.01
C ILE A 70 -24.85 -1.33 13.02
N VAL A 71 -25.54 -1.30 11.88
CA VAL A 71 -26.89 -0.71 11.78
C VAL A 71 -27.87 -1.43 12.70
N LYS A 72 -27.84 -2.77 12.75
CA LYS A 72 -28.70 -3.55 13.66
C LYS A 72 -28.41 -3.23 15.12
N PHE A 73 -27.13 -3.09 15.49
CA PHE A 73 -26.71 -2.79 16.85
C PHE A 73 -27.23 -1.41 17.32
N PHE A 74 -27.09 -0.38 16.48
CA PHE A 74 -27.51 0.98 16.84
C PHE A 74 -29.01 1.26 16.66
N ARG A 75 -29.78 0.41 15.95
CA ARG A 75 -31.25 0.53 15.86
C ARG A 75 -31.99 0.14 17.15
N GLY A 76 -31.30 -0.44 18.13
CA GLY A 76 -31.84 -0.79 19.45
C GLY A 76 -31.56 0.23 20.55
N VAL A 77 -30.96 1.37 20.20
CA VAL A 77 -30.73 2.55 21.06
C VAL A 77 -31.69 3.65 20.61
#